data_AF-A0A918NG45-F1
#
_entry.id   AF-A0A918NG45-F1
#
_cell.length_a   1.000
_cell.length_b   1.000
_cell.length_c   1.000
_cell.angle_alpha   90.00
_cell.angle_beta   90.00
_cell.angle_gamma   90.00
#
_symmetry.space_group_name_H-M   'P 1'
#
loop_
_entity.id
_entity.type
_entity.pdbx_description
1 polymer ?
#
loop_
_entity_poly.entity_id
_entity_poly.type
_entity_poly.pdbx_seq_one_letter_code
_entity_poly.pdbx_strand_id
1 'polypeptide(L)'
;MKRYVFACILLALTTGALAKEFTWKNLAILYINEYDYFPDDGYVIDYIREFHPESWNALKEDEFLLEEQKGKYVQELDSRLNAYDKMELYTIRTGVELGKYDFESEMFPVVDGLSENTYFQVQPENIGYFQRDSMSIPSRLKVFFENPHIVSGMAIDKEAAKEFISERKSSSGYIDREVTLILEVRLEGLVDSESDSFMAEIVEAKFDT
;
A
#
# COMPACT_ATOMS: atom_id res chain seq x y z
N MET A 1 -13.53 48.13 30.91
CA MET A 1 -12.35 47.32 30.53
C MET A 1 -12.84 46.02 29.92
N LYS A 2 -12.77 45.88 28.58
CA LYS A 2 -13.18 44.67 27.87
C LYS A 2 -12.01 43.68 27.90
N ARG A 3 -12.22 42.49 28.46
CA ARG A 3 -11.24 41.40 28.49
C ARG A 3 -11.33 40.64 27.17
N TYR A 4 -10.26 40.66 26.39
CA TYR A 4 -10.11 39.79 25.22
C TYR A 4 -9.70 38.40 25.72
N VAL A 5 -10.54 37.40 25.45
CA VAL A 5 -10.17 35.99 25.62
C VAL A 5 -9.40 35.59 24.37
N PHE A 6 -8.09 35.39 24.50
CA PHE A 6 -7.28 34.75 23.47
C PHE A 6 -7.63 33.26 23.48
N ALA A 7 -8.36 32.81 22.46
CA ALA A 7 -8.47 31.40 22.13
C ALA A 7 -7.18 30.98 21.43
N CYS A 8 -6.27 30.32 22.16
CA CYS A 8 -5.17 29.60 21.54
C CYS A 8 -5.74 28.37 20.84
N ILE A 9 -5.88 28.45 19.51
CA ILE A 9 -6.09 27.28 18.66
C ILE A 9 -4.80 26.45 18.76
N LEU A 10 -4.88 25.31 19.47
CA LEU A 10 -3.88 24.27 19.35
C LEU A 10 -3.92 23.74 17.91
N LEU A 11 -2.99 24.18 17.09
CA LEU A 11 -2.57 23.45 15.90
C LEU A 11 -1.97 22.13 16.40
N ALA A 12 -2.77 21.06 16.37
CA ALA A 12 -2.23 19.72 16.46
C ALA A 12 -1.31 19.54 15.25
N LEU A 13 0.00 19.62 15.50
CA LEU A 13 1.01 19.12 14.59
C LEU A 13 0.81 17.61 14.53
N THR A 14 -0.02 17.14 13.60
CA THR A 14 0.02 15.75 13.18
C THR A 14 1.42 15.55 12.61
N THR A 15 2.28 14.88 13.36
CA THR A 15 3.47 14.25 12.79
C THR A 15 2.92 13.30 11.72
N GLY A 16 2.91 13.75 10.47
CA GLY A 16 2.53 12.90 9.35
C GLY A 16 3.52 11.76 9.34
N ALA A 17 3.10 10.60 9.84
CA ALA A 17 3.82 9.38 9.57
C ALA A 17 3.86 9.27 8.05
N LEU A 18 5.07 9.26 7.48
CA LEU A 18 5.21 9.06 6.04
C LEU A 18 4.56 7.72 5.71
N ALA A 19 3.67 7.73 4.71
CA ALA A 19 3.03 6.52 4.24
C ALA A 19 4.09 5.48 3.88
N LYS A 20 3.91 4.25 4.37
CA LYS A 20 4.78 3.11 4.08
C LYS A 20 4.71 2.74 2.60
N GLU A 21 5.77 2.12 2.09
CA GLU A 21 5.75 1.59 0.74
C GLU A 21 4.78 0.40 0.63
N PHE A 22 4.03 0.34 -0.46
CA PHE A 22 3.18 -0.79 -0.80
C PHE A 22 4.04 -1.97 -1.31
N THR A 23 4.54 -2.77 -0.38
CA THR A 23 5.43 -3.91 -0.65
C THR A 23 4.91 -5.18 0.00
N TRP A 24 5.30 -6.33 -0.55
CA TRP A 24 4.93 -7.62 0.02
C TRP A 24 5.38 -7.77 1.47
N LYS A 25 6.60 -7.32 1.83
CA LYS A 25 7.12 -7.43 3.19
C LYS A 25 6.25 -6.65 4.20
N ASN A 26 5.80 -5.45 3.84
CA ASN A 26 4.96 -4.68 4.74
C ASN A 26 3.55 -5.30 4.90
N LEU A 27 2.98 -5.83 3.81
CA LEU A 27 1.68 -6.51 3.86
C LEU A 27 1.75 -7.90 4.51
N ALA A 28 2.89 -8.58 4.46
CA ALA A 28 3.11 -9.89 5.07
C ALA A 28 3.06 -9.83 6.61
N ILE A 29 3.63 -8.77 7.21
CA ILE A 29 3.52 -8.55 8.67
C ILE A 29 2.06 -8.33 9.07
N LEU A 30 1.32 -7.55 8.28
CA LEU A 30 -0.12 -7.37 8.52
C LEU A 30 -0.89 -8.69 8.39
N TYR A 31 -0.60 -9.46 7.34
CA TYR A 31 -1.23 -10.76 7.12
C TYR A 31 -1.09 -11.67 8.33
N ILE A 32 0.12 -11.77 8.90
CA ILE A 32 0.38 -12.55 10.11
C ILE A 32 -0.36 -11.97 11.31
N ASN A 33 -0.46 -10.63 11.43
CA ASN A 33 -1.12 -9.98 12.56
C ASN A 33 -2.64 -10.19 12.59
N GLU A 34 -3.27 -10.21 11.42
CA GLU A 34 -4.72 -10.45 11.29
C GLU A 34 -5.08 -11.95 11.40
N TYR A 35 -4.11 -12.84 11.25
CA TYR A 35 -4.30 -14.26 11.47
C TYR A 35 -4.17 -14.58 12.97
N ASP A 36 -5.29 -14.93 13.62
CA ASP A 36 -5.40 -15.20 15.07
C ASP A 36 -4.53 -16.36 15.61
N TYR A 37 -3.71 -16.99 14.77
CA TYR A 37 -2.91 -18.17 15.10
C TYR A 37 -1.40 -17.88 15.02
N PHE A 38 -0.82 -17.38 16.11
CA PHE A 38 0.62 -17.15 16.24
C PHE A 38 1.25 -18.00 17.36
N PRO A 39 2.44 -18.64 17.17
CA PRO A 39 3.17 -18.90 15.93
C PRO A 39 3.14 -20.39 15.57
N ASP A 40 2.66 -20.67 14.36
CA ASP A 40 3.03 -21.89 13.67
C ASP A 40 4.44 -21.74 13.06
N ASP A 41 5.17 -22.85 12.96
CA ASP A 41 6.58 -22.86 12.52
C ASP A 41 6.76 -22.25 11.12
N GLY A 42 5.75 -22.39 10.25
CA GLY A 42 5.80 -21.91 8.87
C GLY A 42 5.97 -20.41 8.72
N TYR A 43 5.25 -19.59 9.50
CA TYR A 43 5.37 -18.12 9.42
C TYR A 43 6.73 -17.62 9.89
N VAL A 44 7.32 -18.27 10.89
CA VAL A 44 8.67 -17.91 11.38
C VAL A 44 9.71 -18.23 10.32
N ILE A 45 9.59 -19.38 9.64
CA ILE A 45 10.50 -19.75 8.55
C ILE A 45 10.39 -18.78 7.37
N ASP A 46 9.16 -18.42 6.97
CA ASP A 46 8.94 -17.43 5.91
C ASP A 46 9.49 -16.05 6.30
N TYR A 47 9.32 -15.66 7.57
CA TYR A 47 9.89 -14.44 8.11
C TYR A 47 11.43 -14.44 8.02
N ILE A 48 12.09 -15.52 8.47
CA ILE A 48 13.55 -15.65 8.35
C ILE A 48 13.98 -15.57 6.88
N ARG A 49 13.27 -16.26 5.98
CA ARG A 49 13.60 -16.29 4.55
C ARG A 49 13.55 -14.91 3.90
N GLU A 50 12.50 -14.13 4.16
CA GLU A 50 12.24 -12.88 3.44
C GLU A 50 12.86 -11.64 4.11
N PHE A 51 13.00 -11.66 5.44
CA PHE A 51 13.55 -10.55 6.21
C PHE A 51 15.02 -10.76 6.61
N HIS A 52 15.51 -12.01 6.62
CA HIS A 52 16.89 -12.36 6.98
C HIS A 52 17.52 -13.35 5.97
N PRO A 53 17.62 -12.99 4.68
CA PRO A 53 18.04 -13.93 3.63
C PRO A 53 19.44 -14.52 3.84
N GLU A 54 20.37 -13.76 4.45
CA GLU A 54 21.70 -14.27 4.81
C GLU A 54 21.63 -15.36 5.87
N SER A 55 20.84 -15.13 6.93
CA SER A 55 20.61 -16.11 7.98
C SER A 55 19.89 -17.34 7.43
N TRP A 56 18.85 -17.16 6.62
CA TRP A 56 18.15 -18.28 5.98
C TRP A 56 19.12 -19.17 5.19
N ASN A 57 20.01 -18.58 4.39
CA ASN A 57 20.98 -19.34 3.61
C ASN A 57 21.96 -20.14 4.47
N ALA A 58 22.28 -19.66 5.68
CA ALA A 58 23.13 -20.39 6.62
C ALA A 58 22.37 -21.48 7.39
N LEU A 59 21.07 -21.28 7.64
CA LEU A 59 20.26 -22.15 8.51
C LEU A 59 19.50 -23.26 7.77
N LYS A 60 19.11 -23.06 6.50
CA LYS A 60 18.13 -23.92 5.81
C LYS A 60 18.50 -25.39 5.65
N GLU A 61 19.79 -25.74 5.71
CA GLU A 61 20.28 -27.13 5.60
C GLU A 61 20.73 -27.71 6.95
N ASP A 62 20.62 -26.96 8.05
CA ASP A 62 21.03 -27.36 9.40
C ASP A 62 19.85 -27.22 10.37
N GLU A 63 19.05 -28.29 10.49
CA GLU A 63 17.84 -28.32 11.30
C GLU A 63 18.10 -28.05 12.79
N PHE A 64 19.28 -28.41 13.31
CA PHE A 64 19.65 -28.20 14.70
C PHE A 64 19.98 -26.75 14.96
N LEU A 65 20.78 -26.13 14.08
CA LEU A 65 21.12 -24.72 14.19
C LEU A 65 19.91 -23.83 13.95
N LEU A 66 19.02 -24.22 13.04
CA LEU A 66 17.74 -23.55 12.82
C LEU A 66 16.90 -23.55 14.08
N GLU A 67 16.69 -24.70 14.72
CA GLU A 67 15.91 -24.81 15.95
C GLU A 67 16.54 -24.01 17.11
N GLU A 68 17.87 -24.00 17.24
CA GLU A 68 18.57 -23.20 18.25
C GLU A 68 18.34 -21.68 18.06
N GLN A 69 18.33 -21.20 16.81
CA GLN A 69 18.20 -19.78 16.52
C GLN A 69 16.75 -19.31 16.33
N LYS A 70 15.81 -20.22 16.07
CA LYS A 70 14.40 -19.90 15.78
C LYS A 70 13.75 -19.04 16.86
N GLY A 71 14.03 -19.31 18.13
CA GLY A 71 13.48 -18.53 19.25
C GLY A 71 13.80 -17.03 19.18
N LYS A 72 14.97 -16.65 18.64
CA LYS A 72 15.33 -15.24 18.40
C LYS A 72 14.41 -14.61 17.36
N TYR A 73 14.14 -15.31 16.26
CA TYR A 73 13.29 -14.79 15.18
C TYR A 73 11.82 -14.74 15.57
N VAL A 74 11.35 -15.68 16.40
CA VAL A 74 10.02 -15.60 17.01
C VAL A 74 9.87 -14.30 17.80
N GLN A 75 10.85 -13.97 18.65
CA GLN A 75 10.82 -12.73 19.44
C GLN A 75 10.90 -11.47 18.57
N GLU A 76 11.70 -11.49 17.50
CA GLU A 76 11.77 -10.37 16.57
C GLU A 76 10.45 -10.16 15.82
N LEU A 77 9.85 -11.25 15.33
CA LEU A 77 8.56 -11.21 14.65
C LEU A 77 7.44 -10.74 15.60
N ASP A 78 7.36 -11.29 16.81
CA ASP A 78 6.42 -10.84 17.85
C ASP A 78 6.58 -9.33 18.15
N SER A 79 7.82 -8.85 18.26
CA SER A 79 8.09 -7.42 18.45
C SER A 79 7.56 -6.56 17.29
N ARG A 80 7.69 -7.03 16.04
CA ARG A 80 7.17 -6.32 14.86
C ARG A 80 5.65 -6.34 14.80
N LEU A 81 5.03 -7.47 15.13
CA LEU A 81 3.57 -7.60 15.18
C LEU A 81 2.99 -6.68 16.26
N ASN A 82 3.62 -6.59 17.43
CA ASN A 82 3.19 -5.70 18.51
C ASN A 82 3.45 -4.21 18.23
N ALA A 83 4.41 -3.89 17.35
CA ALA A 83 4.69 -2.52 16.93
C ALA A 83 3.84 -2.07 15.74
N TYR A 84 3.00 -2.95 15.18
CA TYR A 84 2.14 -2.63 14.06
C TYR A 84 1.04 -1.64 14.46
N ASP A 85 0.80 -0.63 13.63
CA ASP A 85 -0.25 0.37 13.81
C ASP A 85 -1.25 0.28 12.64
N LYS A 86 -2.51 -0.02 12.96
CA LYS A 86 -3.62 -0.12 12.00
C LYS A 86 -3.92 1.21 11.30
N MET A 87 -3.46 2.34 11.86
CA MET A 87 -3.64 3.66 11.27
C MET A 87 -2.55 4.00 10.24
N GLU A 88 -1.59 3.10 10.00
CA GLU A 88 -0.55 3.32 9.00
C GLU A 88 -1.13 3.45 7.59
N LEU A 89 -0.65 4.49 6.89
CA LEU A 89 -0.94 4.69 5.49
C LEU A 89 0.10 4.00 4.62
N TYR A 90 -0.32 3.56 3.44
CA TYR A 90 0.51 2.95 2.41
C TYR A 90 0.41 3.74 1.12
N THR A 91 1.52 3.87 0.40
CA THR A 91 1.55 4.55 -0.90
C THR A 91 1.49 3.55 -2.05
N ILE A 92 0.47 3.66 -2.89
CA ILE A 92 0.36 2.95 -4.17
C ILE A 92 0.53 3.95 -5.31
N ARG A 93 1.34 3.61 -6.31
CA ARG A 93 1.48 4.38 -7.55
C ARG A 93 0.88 3.60 -8.70
N THR A 94 -0.01 4.23 -9.46
CA THR A 94 -0.67 3.61 -10.61
C THR A 94 -0.81 4.59 -11.76
N GLY A 95 -0.79 4.09 -12.99
CA GLY A 95 -1.15 4.89 -14.16
C GLY A 95 -2.68 4.99 -14.28
N VAL A 96 -3.17 6.15 -14.73
CA VAL A 96 -4.56 6.35 -15.16
C VAL A 96 -4.59 7.15 -16.45
N GLU A 97 -5.63 6.92 -17.27
CA GLU A 97 -5.88 7.71 -18.48
C GLU A 97 -6.87 8.84 -18.19
N LEU A 98 -6.45 10.06 -18.51
CA LEU A 98 -7.32 11.23 -18.48
C LEU A 98 -8.17 11.33 -19.76
N GLY A 99 -9.42 11.74 -19.61
CA GLY A 99 -10.34 12.07 -20.68
C GLY A 99 -10.12 13.49 -21.20
N LYS A 100 -11.03 13.96 -22.05
CA LYS A 100 -11.00 15.35 -22.54
C LYS A 100 -11.34 16.32 -21.41
N TYR A 101 -10.73 17.51 -21.44
CA TYR A 101 -11.05 18.56 -20.46
C TYR A 101 -12.54 18.88 -20.49
N ASP A 102 -13.16 18.84 -19.33
CA ASP A 102 -14.53 19.28 -19.11
C ASP A 102 -14.50 20.73 -18.65
N PHE A 103 -15.02 21.63 -19.48
CA PHE A 103 -15.03 23.07 -19.21
C PHE A 103 -16.10 23.49 -18.19
N GLU A 104 -17.09 22.63 -17.92
CA GLU A 104 -18.14 22.87 -16.94
C GLU A 104 -17.68 22.50 -15.54
N SER A 105 -17.02 21.35 -15.39
CA SER A 105 -16.48 20.87 -14.12
C SER A 105 -15.02 21.26 -13.85
N GLU A 106 -14.36 21.92 -14.82
CA GLU A 106 -12.98 22.40 -14.75
C GLU A 106 -11.97 21.30 -14.35
N MET A 107 -12.08 20.15 -15.01
CA MET A 107 -11.24 18.99 -14.73
C MET A 107 -10.99 18.12 -15.97
N PHE A 108 -9.96 17.28 -15.90
CA PHE A 108 -9.85 16.11 -16.78
C PHE A 108 -10.47 14.90 -16.07
N PRO A 109 -11.59 14.32 -16.55
CA PRO A 109 -12.15 13.11 -15.97
C PRO A 109 -11.19 11.94 -16.15
N VAL A 110 -11.20 10.94 -15.28
CA VAL A 110 -10.50 9.66 -15.55
C VAL A 110 -11.41 8.76 -16.38
N VAL A 111 -10.89 8.18 -17.47
CA VAL A 111 -11.70 7.41 -18.45
C VAL A 111 -12.02 6.00 -17.94
N ASP A 112 -11.01 5.32 -17.40
CA ASP A 112 -11.11 3.95 -16.85
C ASP A 112 -10.46 3.93 -15.47
N GLY A 113 -11.15 4.53 -14.50
CA GLY A 113 -10.66 4.68 -13.14
C GLY A 113 -10.65 3.38 -12.34
N LEU A 114 -10.42 3.49 -11.03
CA LEU A 114 -10.54 2.35 -10.14
C LEU A 114 -12.02 1.91 -10.07
N SER A 115 -12.24 0.60 -10.11
CA SER A 115 -13.56 -0.04 -9.98
C SER A 115 -13.60 -0.92 -8.73
N GLU A 116 -14.79 -1.40 -8.35
CA GLU A 116 -14.97 -2.32 -7.22
C GLU A 116 -14.14 -3.62 -7.36
N ASN A 117 -13.82 -4.03 -8.59
CA ASN A 117 -13.02 -5.24 -8.85
C ASN A 117 -11.53 -4.94 -9.10
N THR A 118 -11.13 -3.67 -9.04
CA THR A 118 -9.73 -3.29 -9.20
C THR A 118 -8.96 -3.65 -7.93
N TYR A 119 -7.85 -4.38 -8.11
CA TYR A 119 -6.94 -4.71 -7.02
C TYR A 119 -5.51 -4.41 -7.41
N PHE A 120 -4.70 -4.10 -6.40
CA PHE A 120 -3.24 -4.11 -6.51
C PHE A 120 -2.70 -5.36 -5.86
N GLN A 121 -1.62 -5.91 -6.41
CA GLN A 121 -0.98 -7.09 -5.85
C GLN A 121 0.50 -6.84 -5.62
N VAL A 122 1.00 -7.44 -4.55
CA VAL A 122 2.44 -7.51 -4.25
C VAL A 122 2.86 -8.96 -4.13
N GLN A 123 4.12 -9.21 -4.46
CA GLN A 123 4.75 -10.52 -4.39
C GLN A 123 6.14 -10.39 -3.77
N PRO A 124 6.66 -11.45 -3.13
CA PRO A 124 8.00 -11.44 -2.57
C PRO A 124 9.02 -11.39 -3.71
N GLU A 125 10.22 -10.89 -3.41
CA GLU A 125 11.31 -10.79 -4.39
C GLU A 125 11.74 -12.18 -4.90
N ASN A 126 11.63 -13.21 -4.06
CA ASN A 126 12.08 -14.58 -4.35
C ASN A 126 10.92 -15.59 -4.37
N ILE A 127 10.01 -15.45 -5.33
CA ILE A 127 8.79 -16.28 -5.41
C ILE A 127 9.05 -17.80 -5.58
N GLY A 128 10.21 -18.20 -6.10
CA GLY A 128 10.54 -19.59 -6.44
C GLY A 128 10.63 -20.56 -5.26
N TYR A 129 10.59 -20.06 -4.02
CA TYR A 129 10.79 -20.86 -2.80
C TYR A 129 9.57 -20.93 -1.88
N PHE A 130 8.43 -20.33 -2.25
CA PHE A 130 7.22 -20.42 -1.44
C PHE A 130 6.59 -21.81 -1.56
N GLN A 131 6.64 -22.57 -0.47
CA GLN A 131 5.94 -23.84 -0.35
C GLN A 131 4.44 -23.57 -0.16
N ARG A 132 3.60 -24.30 -0.91
CA ARG A 132 2.13 -24.26 -0.83
C ARG A 132 1.59 -24.99 0.41
N ASP A 133 2.27 -24.88 1.54
CA ASP A 133 1.71 -25.37 2.79
C ASP A 133 0.71 -24.35 3.32
N SER A 134 -0.36 -24.82 3.95
CA SER A 134 -1.43 -23.98 4.53
C SER A 134 -0.98 -23.07 5.67
N MET A 135 0.30 -23.15 6.06
CA MET A 135 0.90 -22.45 7.20
C MET A 135 2.01 -21.47 6.75
N SER A 136 2.00 -21.06 5.49
CA SER A 136 2.92 -20.08 4.91
C SER A 136 2.22 -18.76 4.59
N ILE A 137 2.99 -17.68 4.54
CA ILE A 137 2.49 -16.38 4.09
C ILE A 137 2.19 -16.49 2.58
N PRO A 138 1.03 -16.02 2.10
CA PRO A 138 0.70 -16.08 0.68
C PRO A 138 1.76 -15.40 -0.19
N SER A 139 2.20 -16.11 -1.23
CA SER A 139 3.15 -15.59 -2.23
C SER A 139 2.63 -14.40 -3.03
N ARG A 140 1.34 -14.09 -2.93
CA ARG A 140 0.70 -12.90 -3.51
C ARG A 140 -0.29 -12.38 -2.49
N LEU A 141 -0.22 -11.08 -2.23
CA LEU A 141 -1.20 -10.39 -1.40
C LEU A 141 -1.90 -9.37 -2.29
N LYS A 142 -3.24 -9.41 -2.31
CA LYS A 142 -4.07 -8.48 -3.07
C LYS A 142 -4.66 -7.43 -2.15
N VAL A 143 -4.91 -6.24 -2.68
CA VAL A 143 -5.60 -5.16 -1.97
C VAL A 143 -6.69 -4.60 -2.86
N PHE A 144 -7.93 -4.71 -2.38
CA PHE A 144 -9.14 -4.12 -2.94
C PHE A 144 -9.49 -2.83 -2.20
N PHE A 145 -10.40 -2.02 -2.77
CA PHE A 145 -10.82 -0.76 -2.16
C PHE A 145 -12.32 -0.69 -1.92
N GLU A 146 -12.71 -0.14 -0.78
CA GLU A 146 -14.11 0.12 -0.45
C GLU A 146 -14.67 1.35 -1.19
N ASN A 147 -13.80 2.29 -1.55
CA ASN A 147 -14.18 3.59 -2.12
C ASN A 147 -13.42 3.92 -3.43
N PRO A 148 -13.38 3.00 -4.43
CA PRO A 148 -12.57 3.17 -5.64
C PRO A 148 -12.96 4.42 -6.45
N HIS A 149 -14.21 4.88 -6.32
CA HIS A 149 -14.76 6.02 -7.04
C HIS A 149 -14.33 7.39 -6.50
N ILE A 150 -13.52 7.46 -5.44
CA ILE A 150 -12.99 8.74 -4.93
C ILE A 150 -12.14 9.48 -5.97
N VAL A 151 -11.59 8.74 -6.94
CA VAL A 151 -10.77 9.29 -8.04
C VAL A 151 -11.63 9.44 -9.30
N SER A 152 -12.29 10.60 -9.43
CA SER A 152 -13.14 10.91 -10.59
C SER A 152 -12.41 11.70 -11.67
N GLY A 153 -11.35 12.44 -11.33
CA GLY A 153 -10.51 13.16 -12.28
C GLY A 153 -9.59 14.20 -11.65
N MET A 154 -8.82 14.85 -12.51
CA MET A 154 -7.84 15.86 -12.15
C MET A 154 -8.44 17.26 -12.30
N ALA A 155 -8.84 17.86 -11.18
CA ALA A 155 -9.26 19.26 -11.14
C ALA A 155 -8.08 20.19 -11.44
N ILE A 156 -8.23 21.05 -12.44
CA ILE A 156 -7.16 21.94 -12.89
C ILE A 156 -7.78 23.12 -13.64
N ASP A 157 -7.29 24.32 -13.38
CA ASP A 157 -7.82 25.52 -14.03
C ASP A 157 -7.53 25.53 -15.53
N LYS A 158 -8.26 26.35 -16.28
CA LYS A 158 -8.22 26.39 -17.74
C LYS A 158 -6.83 26.73 -18.32
N GLU A 159 -6.07 27.61 -17.68
CA GLU A 159 -4.75 28.00 -18.20
C GLU A 159 -3.73 26.89 -17.92
N ALA A 160 -3.73 26.33 -16.71
CA ALA A 160 -2.89 25.18 -16.38
C ALA A 160 -3.26 23.93 -17.20
N ALA A 161 -4.55 23.70 -17.46
CA ALA A 161 -5.03 22.61 -18.33
C ALA A 161 -4.50 22.74 -19.76
N LYS A 162 -4.45 23.98 -20.27
CA LYS A 162 -3.92 24.28 -21.61
C LYS A 162 -2.41 24.05 -21.68
N GLU A 163 -1.67 24.48 -20.65
CA GLU A 163 -0.24 24.21 -20.52
C GLU A 163 0.03 22.71 -20.48
N PHE A 164 -0.65 21.99 -19.58
CA PHE A 164 -0.59 20.52 -19.44
C PHE A 164 -0.78 19.80 -20.80
N ILE A 165 -1.81 20.19 -21.57
CA ILE A 165 -2.05 19.60 -22.89
C ILE A 165 -0.95 19.95 -23.89
N SER A 166 -0.40 21.17 -23.82
CA SER A 166 0.62 21.62 -24.76
C SER A 166 1.95 20.89 -24.59
N GLU A 167 2.33 20.60 -23.34
CA GLU A 167 3.56 19.86 -23.01
C GLU A 167 3.49 18.40 -23.42
N ARG A 168 2.29 17.81 -23.39
CA ARG A 168 2.04 16.41 -23.70
C ARG A 168 1.62 16.17 -25.15
N LYS A 169 1.57 17.22 -25.97
CA LYS A 169 1.19 17.12 -27.38
C LYS A 169 2.41 16.84 -28.26
N SER A 170 2.36 15.75 -29.00
CA SER A 170 3.38 15.40 -29.99
C SER A 170 3.26 16.24 -31.27
N SER A 171 4.29 16.16 -32.12
CA SER A 171 4.29 16.79 -33.44
C SER A 171 3.21 16.24 -34.40
N SER A 172 2.70 15.03 -34.18
CA SER A 172 1.57 14.45 -34.93
C SER A 172 0.20 14.92 -34.42
N GLY A 173 0.18 15.65 -33.31
CA GLY A 173 -1.03 16.14 -32.67
C GLY A 173 -1.67 15.16 -31.68
N TYR A 174 -1.06 13.99 -31.47
CA TYR A 174 -1.41 13.09 -30.37
C TYR A 174 -1.13 13.77 -29.02
N ILE A 175 -2.00 13.58 -28.04
CA ILE A 175 -1.82 14.12 -26.69
C ILE A 175 -1.67 12.91 -25.76
N ASP A 176 -0.54 12.83 -25.07
CA ASP A 176 -0.35 11.83 -24.02
C ASP A 176 -1.20 12.19 -22.80
N ARG A 177 -2.15 11.30 -22.47
CA ARG A 177 -3.11 11.47 -21.38
C ARG A 177 -2.86 10.50 -20.23
N GLU A 178 -1.82 9.67 -20.31
CA GLU A 178 -1.43 8.83 -19.20
C GLU A 178 -0.73 9.70 -18.15
N VAL A 179 -1.18 9.57 -16.90
CA VAL A 179 -0.60 10.25 -15.74
C VAL A 179 -0.45 9.27 -14.60
N THR A 180 0.51 9.56 -13.72
CA THR A 180 0.69 8.79 -12.50
C THR A 180 -0.23 9.34 -11.42
N LEU A 181 -0.96 8.43 -10.78
CA LEU A 181 -1.78 8.67 -9.61
C LEU A 181 -1.09 8.05 -8.40
N ILE A 182 -0.94 8.83 -7.35
CA ILE A 182 -0.45 8.39 -6.04
C ILE A 182 -1.66 8.27 -5.12
N LEU A 183 -1.89 7.06 -4.61
CA LEU A 183 -2.91 6.75 -3.63
C LEU A 183 -2.24 6.59 -2.27
N GLU A 184 -2.75 7.29 -1.26
CA GLU A 184 -2.49 6.98 0.14
C GLU A 184 -3.67 6.17 0.67
N VAL A 185 -3.39 4.96 1.13
CA VAL A 185 -4.42 3.97 1.46
C VAL A 185 -4.23 3.46 2.88
N ARG A 186 -5.32 3.18 3.58
CA ARG A 186 -5.30 2.51 4.89
C ARG A 186 -5.83 1.09 4.73
N LEU A 187 -5.15 0.12 5.30
CA LEU A 187 -5.59 -1.28 5.27
C LEU A 187 -6.58 -1.50 6.42
N GLU A 188 -7.77 -1.99 6.11
CA GLU A 188 -8.85 -2.21 7.10
C GLU A 188 -8.83 -3.64 7.67
N GLY A 189 -8.24 -4.59 6.92
CA GLY A 189 -8.10 -5.99 7.34
C GLY A 189 -8.20 -6.96 6.16
N LEU A 190 -8.17 -8.25 6.46
CA LEU A 190 -8.40 -9.30 5.46
C LEU A 190 -9.87 -9.29 4.99
N VAL A 191 -10.11 -9.56 3.71
CA VAL A 191 -11.47 -9.68 3.13
C VAL A 191 -12.23 -10.83 3.80
N ASP A 192 -11.54 -11.93 4.03
CA ASP A 192 -11.97 -13.03 4.88
C ASP A 192 -10.74 -13.68 5.54
N SER A 193 -10.96 -14.42 6.63
CA SER A 193 -9.89 -15.01 7.46
C SER A 193 -9.05 -16.07 6.75
N GLU A 194 -9.41 -16.53 5.55
CA GLU A 194 -8.65 -17.51 4.78
C GLU A 194 -8.09 -16.91 3.46
N SER A 195 -8.36 -15.63 3.19
CA SER A 195 -8.01 -14.97 1.94
C SER A 195 -6.59 -14.43 1.93
N ASP A 196 -6.01 -14.37 0.73
CA ASP A 196 -4.77 -13.67 0.43
C ASP A 196 -5.00 -12.17 0.11
N SER A 197 -6.13 -11.63 0.56
CA SER A 197 -6.69 -10.38 0.06
C SER A 197 -7.06 -9.45 1.22
N PHE A 198 -6.65 -8.19 1.13
CA PHE A 198 -7.02 -7.13 2.04
C PHE A 198 -8.08 -6.22 1.44
N MET A 199 -8.88 -5.63 2.32
CA MET A 199 -9.69 -4.47 2.01
C MET A 199 -8.99 -3.20 2.50
N ALA A 200 -9.14 -2.11 1.74
CA ALA A 200 -8.52 -0.83 2.04
C ALA A 200 -9.44 0.36 1.77
N GLU A 201 -9.23 1.43 2.52
CA GLU A 201 -9.78 2.75 2.25
C GLU A 201 -8.73 3.59 1.51
N ILE A 202 -9.10 4.19 0.39
CA ILE A 202 -8.30 5.27 -0.22
C ILE A 202 -8.56 6.54 0.60
N VAL A 203 -7.52 7.02 1.28
CA VAL A 203 -7.56 8.20 2.16
C VAL A 203 -7.27 9.47 1.38
N GLU A 204 -6.29 9.42 0.48
CA GLU A 204 -5.95 10.52 -0.41
C GLU A 204 -5.60 9.97 -1.80
N ALA A 205 -5.94 10.73 -2.84
CA ALA A 205 -5.48 10.48 -4.20
C ALA A 205 -4.98 11.80 -4.81
N LYS A 206 -3.74 11.77 -5.33
CA LYS A 206 -3.11 12.94 -5.96
C LYS A 206 -2.41 12.57 -7.25
N PHE A 207 -2.48 13.46 -8.23
CA PHE A 207 -1.77 13.30 -9.49
C PHE A 207 -0.32 13.72 -9.30
N ASP A 208 0.59 12.90 -9.79
CA ASP A 208 2.03 13.20 -9.89
C ASP A 208 2.25 13.87 -11.25
N THR A 209 2.06 15.18 -11.27
CA THR A 209 2.16 16.05 -12.46
C THR A 209 3.49 16.76 -12.53
#